data_AF-A0A430QEL2-F1
#
_entry.id   AF-A0A430QEL2-F1
#
_cell.length_a   1.000
_cell.length_b   1.000
_cell.length_c   1.000
_cell.angle_alpha   90.00
_cell.angle_beta   90.00
_cell.angle_gamma   90.00
#
_symmetry.space_group_name_H-M   'P 1'
#
loop_
_entity.id
_entity.type
_entity.pdbx_description
1 polymer ?
#
loop_
_entity_poly.entity_id
_entity_poly.type
_entity_poly.pdbx_seq_one_letter_code
_entity_poly.pdbx_strand_id
1 'polypeptide(L)'
;MSGGRFDHEMGLIKTLYETKKLTNIPLLLVSECSVTFLLDEGEHTIHASTGYEAQHVGLIPVGQPCQVTTTGLQWNLDNGTLSFDDIVSTSNRLLDEIVYIKCNRPLLFTMEYKNDMIN
;
A
#
# COMPACT_ATOMS: atom_id res chain seq x y z
N MET A 1 8.23 1.48 8.14
CA MET A 1 8.01 1.00 9.53
C MET A 1 8.91 1.81 10.45
N SER A 2 8.43 2.23 11.61
CA SER A 2 9.08 3.24 12.47
C SER A 2 10.28 2.73 13.29
N GLY A 3 10.76 1.50 13.03
CA GLY A 3 11.85 0.88 13.80
C GLY A 3 11.52 0.53 15.25
N GLY A 4 10.25 0.70 15.66
CA GLY A 4 9.76 0.40 17.00
C GLY A 4 9.41 -1.08 17.23
N ARG A 5 8.60 -1.32 18.26
CA ARG A 5 8.10 -2.66 18.59
C ARG A 5 7.16 -3.20 17.51
N PHE A 6 7.44 -4.40 17.01
CA PHE A 6 6.66 -5.02 15.93
C PHE A 6 5.17 -5.22 16.27
N ASP A 7 4.84 -5.55 17.52
CA ASP A 7 3.44 -5.71 17.94
C ASP A 7 2.66 -4.39 17.89
N HIS A 8 3.32 -3.25 18.12
CA HIS A 8 2.71 -1.94 17.95
C HIS A 8 2.42 -1.65 16.46
N GLU A 9 3.33 -2.00 15.56
CA GLU A 9 3.12 -1.85 14.11
C GLU A 9 1.92 -2.67 13.64
N MET A 10 1.76 -3.90 14.16
CA MET A 10 0.58 -4.72 13.88
C MET A 10 -0.71 -4.13 14.47
N GLY A 11 -0.63 -3.47 15.63
CA GLY A 11 -1.75 -2.69 16.18
C GLY A 11 -2.16 -1.51 15.29
N LEU A 12 -1.21 -0.81 14.67
CA LEU A 12 -1.49 0.25 13.71
C LEU A 12 -2.15 -0.28 12.44
N ILE A 13 -1.64 -1.39 11.90
CA ILE A 13 -2.28 -2.07 10.76
C ILE A 13 -3.70 -2.49 11.12
N LYS A 14 -3.92 -3.07 12.30
CA LYS A 14 -5.27 -3.42 12.77
C LYS A 14 -6.19 -2.20 12.83
N THR A 15 -5.67 -1.05 13.23
CA THR A 15 -6.44 0.21 13.29
C THR A 15 -6.91 0.62 11.90
N LEU A 16 -6.08 0.52 10.86
CA LEU A 16 -6.50 0.78 9.47
C LEU A 16 -7.72 -0.05 9.04
N TYR A 17 -7.79 -1.32 9.45
CA TYR A 17 -8.93 -2.20 9.15
C TYR A 17 -10.20 -1.83 9.92
N GLU A 18 -10.08 -1.34 11.15
CA GLU A 18 -11.24 -1.01 11.99
C GLU A 18 -11.80 0.39 11.69
N THR A 19 -10.94 1.37 11.40
CA THR A 19 -11.35 2.76 11.16
C THR A 19 -12.31 2.91 9.98
N LYS A 20 -12.23 2.03 8.98
CA LYS A 20 -13.17 1.98 7.85
C LYS A 20 -14.63 1.77 8.28
N LYS A 21 -14.87 1.11 9.42
CA LYS A 21 -16.23 0.94 9.98
C LYS A 21 -16.73 2.18 10.71
N LEU A 22 -15.83 3.11 11.04
CA LEU A 22 -16.12 4.28 11.86
C LEU A 22 -16.25 5.55 11.01
N THR A 23 -15.49 5.65 9.92
CA THR A 23 -15.45 6.85 9.08
C THR A 23 -15.03 6.53 7.65
N ASN A 24 -15.50 7.35 6.71
CA ASN A 24 -15.08 7.35 5.31
C ASN A 24 -13.86 8.26 5.06
N ILE A 25 -13.35 8.93 6.10
CA ILE A 25 -12.14 9.76 6.00
C ILE A 25 -10.93 8.83 5.80
N PRO A 26 -10.08 9.07 4.78
CA PRO A 26 -8.87 8.28 4.57
C PRO A 26 -7.92 8.36 5.78
N LEU A 27 -7.51 7.20 6.30
CA LEU A 27 -6.48 7.09 7.34
C LEU A 27 -5.16 6.68 6.69
N LEU A 28 -4.12 7.47 6.90
CA LEU A 28 -2.77 7.23 6.40
C LEU A 28 -1.83 7.00 7.59
N LEU A 29 -1.01 5.96 7.52
CA LEU A 29 0.13 5.76 8.41
C LEU A 29 1.38 6.33 7.75
N VAL A 30 1.97 7.34 8.37
CA VAL A 30 3.22 7.95 7.90
C VAL A 30 4.34 7.52 8.84
N SER A 31 5.36 6.88 8.29
CA SER A 31 6.62 6.57 8.99
C SER A 31 7.76 7.30 8.30
N GLU A 32 8.97 7.28 8.88
CA GLU A 32 10.14 8.06 8.43
C GLU A 32 10.41 8.06 6.91
N CYS A 33 10.20 6.94 6.23
CA CYS A 33 10.49 6.82 4.79
C CYS A 33 9.28 6.38 3.94
N SER A 34 8.09 6.20 4.53
CA SER A 34 6.96 5.64 3.78
C SER A 34 5.60 6.06 4.30
N VAL A 35 4.65 6.20 3.37
CA VAL A 35 3.21 6.30 3.65
C VAL A 35 2.55 4.95 3.38
N THR A 36 1.62 4.54 4.24
CA THR A 36 0.90 3.27 4.15
C THR A 36 -0.58 3.47 4.42
N PHE A 37 -1.45 2.86 3.63
CA PHE A 37 -2.89 2.93 3.80
C PHE A 37 -3.59 1.68 3.25
N LEU A 38 -4.84 1.49 3.66
CA LEU A 38 -5.63 0.33 3.29
C LEU A 38 -6.55 0.66 2.11
N LEU A 39 -6.34 -0.07 1.01
CA LEU A 39 -7.27 -0.14 -0.12
C LEU A 39 -8.41 -1.08 0.24
N ASP A 40 -9.64 -0.66 -0.01
CA ASP A 40 -10.81 -1.54 0.13
C ASP A 40 -10.96 -2.47 -1.09
N GLU A 41 -11.90 -3.40 -1.03
CA GLU A 41 -12.29 -4.15 -2.22
C GLU A 41 -12.83 -3.20 -3.30
N GLY A 42 -12.34 -3.33 -4.53
CA GLY A 42 -12.76 -2.52 -5.66
C GLY A 42 -11.61 -2.07 -6.54
N GLU A 43 -11.77 -0.89 -7.14
CA GLU A 43 -10.85 -0.31 -8.11
C GLU A 43 -10.37 1.05 -7.60
N HIS A 44 -9.06 1.26 -7.67
CA HIS A 44 -8.37 2.41 -7.11
C HIS A 44 -7.45 3.01 -8.15
N THR A 45 -7.36 4.34 -8.15
CA THR A 45 -6.39 5.10 -8.95
C THR A 45 -5.57 5.95 -8.00
N ILE A 46 -4.25 5.74 -8.02
CA ILE A 46 -3.29 6.47 -7.20
C ILE A 46 -2.51 7.40 -8.13
N HIS A 47 -2.55 8.70 -7.82
CA HIS A 47 -1.77 9.72 -8.51
C HIS A 47 -0.46 9.95 -7.76
N ALA A 48 0.64 9.48 -8.34
CA ALA A 48 2.00 9.54 -7.82
C ALA A 48 2.82 10.59 -8.60
N SER A 49 2.28 11.81 -8.69
CA SER A 49 2.81 12.91 -9.51
C SER A 49 3.10 14.18 -8.71
N THR A 50 3.25 14.07 -7.38
CA THR A 50 3.49 15.23 -6.52
C THR A 50 4.95 15.66 -6.49
N GLY A 51 5.86 14.78 -6.89
CA GLY A 51 7.31 14.99 -6.85
C GLY A 51 7.96 14.53 -5.55
N TYR A 52 7.17 14.20 -4.52
CA TYR A 52 7.62 13.66 -3.24
C TYR A 52 7.78 12.14 -3.24
N GLU A 53 7.19 11.46 -4.21
CA GLU A 53 7.24 10.00 -4.33
C GLU A 53 8.67 9.54 -4.60
N ALA A 54 9.11 8.52 -3.85
CA ALA A 54 10.31 7.77 -4.19
C ALA A 54 9.92 6.58 -5.09
N GLN A 55 10.89 5.71 -5.38
CA GLN A 55 10.69 4.71 -6.42
C GLN A 55 9.85 3.52 -5.95
N HIS A 56 9.95 3.12 -4.67
CA HIS A 56 9.43 1.83 -4.23
C HIS A 56 8.00 1.88 -3.70
N VAL A 57 7.23 0.85 -4.06
CA VAL A 57 5.89 0.58 -3.55
C VAL A 57 5.73 -0.89 -3.16
N GLY A 58 4.71 -1.18 -2.37
CA GLY A 58 4.34 -2.53 -1.97
C GLY A 58 2.83 -2.73 -1.87
N LEU A 59 2.41 -3.96 -2.14
CA LEU A 59 1.04 -4.45 -2.04
C LEU A 59 1.03 -5.67 -1.12
N ILE A 60 0.48 -5.52 0.09
CA ILE A 60 0.64 -6.48 1.18
C ILE A 60 -0.72 -7.04 1.63
N PRO A 61 -0.99 -8.34 1.41
CA PRO A 61 -2.26 -8.99 1.73
C PRO A 61 -2.31 -9.45 3.20
N VAL A 62 -2.23 -8.52 4.16
CA VAL A 62 -2.10 -8.85 5.59
C VAL A 62 -3.31 -9.61 6.16
N GLY A 63 -4.53 -9.26 5.74
CA GLY A 63 -5.74 -9.90 6.28
C GLY A 63 -5.98 -11.29 5.72
N GLN A 64 -5.86 -11.45 4.40
CA GLN A 64 -6.18 -12.67 3.66
C GLN A 64 -5.65 -12.59 2.22
N PRO A 65 -5.55 -13.74 1.51
CA PRO A 65 -5.23 -13.76 0.09
C PRO A 65 -6.14 -12.85 -0.74
N CYS A 66 -5.55 -12.17 -1.74
CA CYS A 66 -6.22 -11.17 -2.56
C CYS A 66 -5.88 -11.36 -4.04
N GLN A 67 -6.88 -11.32 -4.91
CA GLN A 67 -6.68 -11.26 -6.36
C GLN A 67 -6.53 -9.80 -6.78
N VAL A 68 -5.45 -9.51 -7.50
CA VAL A 68 -5.02 -8.15 -7.79
C VAL A 68 -4.67 -7.99 -9.26
N THR A 69 -5.14 -6.90 -9.86
CA THR A 69 -4.71 -6.43 -11.19
C THR A 69 -4.14 -5.02 -11.05
N THR A 70 -3.01 -4.73 -11.70
CA THR A 70 -2.38 -3.41 -11.60
C THR A 70 -1.89 -2.89 -12.95
N THR A 71 -1.80 -1.57 -13.07
CA THR A 71 -1.05 -0.89 -14.13
C THR A 71 -0.18 0.22 -13.53
N GLY A 72 0.83 0.69 -14.28
CA GLY A 72 1.71 1.77 -13.84
C GLY A 72 2.84 1.34 -12.90
N LEU A 73 2.92 0.04 -12.55
CA LEU A 73 4.02 -0.53 -11.76
C LEU A 73 5.02 -1.28 -12.64
N GLN A 74 6.25 -1.47 -12.14
CA GLN A 74 7.29 -2.24 -12.84
C GLN A 74 6.91 -3.72 -12.96
N TRP A 75 6.37 -4.28 -11.89
CA TRP A 75 5.84 -5.65 -11.88
C TRP A 75 4.34 -5.57 -11.74
N ASN A 76 3.65 -5.39 -12.87
CA ASN A 76 2.20 -5.40 -12.90
C ASN A 76 1.65 -6.81 -12.70
N LEU A 77 0.46 -6.88 -12.10
CA LEU A 77 -0.31 -8.11 -11.95
C LEU A 77 -1.47 -8.12 -12.93
N ASP A 78 -1.75 -9.27 -13.54
CA ASP A 78 -2.97 -9.52 -14.31
C ASP A 78 -3.75 -10.64 -13.63
N ASN A 79 -4.76 -10.26 -12.84
CA ASN A 79 -5.52 -11.15 -11.97
C ASN A 79 -4.63 -12.10 -11.11
N GLY A 80 -3.48 -11.60 -10.64
CA GLY A 80 -2.52 -12.35 -9.85
C GLY A 80 -2.97 -12.51 -8.41
N THR A 81 -2.60 -13.61 -7.76
CA THR A 81 -2.90 -13.82 -6.33
C THR A 81 -1.74 -13.30 -5.48
N LEU A 82 -2.06 -12.44 -4.52
CA LEU A 82 -1.16 -12.05 -3.44
C LEU A 82 -1.57 -12.75 -2.15
N SER A 83 -0.64 -13.43 -1.49
CA SER A 83 -0.82 -14.05 -0.17
C SER A 83 0.52 -14.21 0.53
N PHE A 84 0.50 -14.40 1.86
CA PHE A 84 1.71 -14.78 2.61
C PHE A 84 2.14 -16.23 2.37
N ASP A 85 1.29 -17.06 1.75
CA ASP A 85 1.61 -18.44 1.36
C ASP A 85 2.29 -18.52 -0.01
N ASP A 86 2.27 -17.43 -0.78
CA ASP A 86 2.81 -17.37 -2.14
C ASP A 86 3.53 -16.02 -2.35
N ILE A 87 2.94 -15.10 -3.11
CA ILE A 87 3.57 -13.83 -3.45
C ILE A 87 3.05 -12.69 -2.58
N VAL A 88 3.99 -11.96 -1.97
CA VAL A 88 3.76 -10.60 -1.46
C VAL A 88 4.55 -9.64 -2.34
N SER A 89 3.88 -8.64 -2.92
CA SER A 89 4.55 -7.67 -3.78
C SER A 89 5.27 -6.62 -2.93
N THR A 90 6.52 -6.88 -2.58
CA THR A 90 7.42 -5.93 -1.92
C THR A 90 8.48 -5.40 -2.87
N SER A 91 8.95 -4.16 -2.67
CA SER A 91 9.97 -3.53 -3.52
C SER A 91 9.57 -3.44 -5.00
N ASN A 92 8.27 -3.36 -5.27
CA ASN A 92 7.76 -3.00 -6.58
C ASN A 92 8.08 -1.52 -6.84
N ARG A 93 7.94 -1.05 -8.07
CA ARG A 93 8.39 0.30 -8.45
C ARG A 93 7.36 1.02 -9.29
N LEU A 94 7.25 2.33 -9.08
CA LEU A 94 6.48 3.20 -9.95
C LEU A 94 7.16 3.29 -11.32
N LEU A 95 6.42 3.03 -12.40
CA LEU A 95 6.82 3.31 -13.79
C LEU A 95 6.01 4.43 -14.42
N ASP A 96 4.83 4.71 -13.87
CA ASP A 96 3.92 5.75 -14.32
C ASP A 96 3.50 6.62 -13.13
N GLU A 97 3.09 7.85 -13.43
CA GLU A 97 2.50 8.79 -12.49
C GLU A 97 1.09 8.36 -12.05
N ILE A 98 0.43 7.52 -12.83
CA ILE A 98 -0.90 6.98 -12.52
C ILE A 98 -0.81 5.48 -12.33
N VAL A 99 -1.09 5.03 -11.11
CA VAL A 99 -1.14 3.61 -10.75
C VAL A 99 -2.60 3.19 -10.58
N TYR A 100 -3.03 2.22 -11.38
CA TYR A 100 -4.33 1.57 -11.20
C TYR A 100 -4.16 0.28 -10.41
N ILE A 101 -5.05 0.04 -9.44
CA ILE A 101 -5.08 -1.19 -8.65
C ILE A 101 -6.53 -1.64 -8.52
N LYS A 102 -6.80 -2.86 -8.95
CA LYS A 102 -8.05 -3.58 -8.65
C LYS A 102 -7.74 -4.70 -7.67
N CYS A 103 -8.43 -4.75 -6.55
CA CYS A 103 -8.27 -5.81 -5.55
C CYS A 103 -9.63 -6.32 -5.08
N ASN A 104 -9.79 -7.64 -5.01
CA ASN A 104 -11.06 -8.24 -4.60
C ASN A 104 -11.23 -8.34 -3.07
N ARG A 105 -10.21 -7.94 -2.29
CA ARG A 105 -10.19 -7.93 -0.82
C ARG A 105 -9.35 -6.73 -0.34
N PRO A 106 -9.47 -6.34 0.94
CA PRO A 106 -8.62 -5.28 1.50
C PRO A 106 -7.13 -5.56 1.33
N LEU A 107 -6.38 -4.56 0.90
CA LEU A 107 -4.97 -4.68 0.52
C LEU A 107 -4.20 -3.48 1.04
N LEU A 108 -3.09 -3.72 1.76
CA LEU A 108 -2.23 -2.62 2.19
C LEU A 108 -1.40 -2.13 1.00
N PHE A 109 -1.51 -0.84 0.71
CA PHE A 109 -0.60 -0.13 -0.17
C PHE A 109 0.42 0.61 0.67
N THR A 110 1.70 0.47 0.33
CA THR A 110 2.79 1.22 0.95
C THR A 110 3.65 1.85 -0.13
N MET A 111 4.07 3.08 0.07
CA MET A 111 4.90 3.83 -0.88
C MET A 111 5.98 4.60 -0.14
N GLU A 112 7.20 4.47 -0.65
CA GLU A 112 8.34 5.24 -0.21
C GLU A 112 8.20 6.71 -0.68
N TYR A 113 8.67 7.66 0.14
CA TYR A 113 8.75 9.06 -0.23
C TYR A 113 10.17 9.60 0.00
N LYS A 114 10.53 10.67 -0.71
CA LYS A 114 11.86 11.31 -0.62
C LYS A 114 12.01 12.01 0.73
N ASN A 115 13.04 11.65 1.50
CA ASN A 115 13.27 12.20 2.84
C ASN A 115 13.96 13.59 2.81
N ASP A 116 14.67 13.92 1.72
CA ASP A 116 15.52 15.11 1.61
C ASP A 116 14.76 16.45 1.43
N MET A 117 13.44 16.47 1.55
CA MET A 117 12.62 17.68 1.31
C MET A 117 11.69 18.06 2.48
N ILE A 118 11.82 17.44 3.65
CA ILE A 118 11.02 17.75 4.87
C ILE A 118 11.87 18.43 5.97
N ASN A 119 13.07 18.93 5.62
CA ASN A 119 13.88 19.80 6.48
C ASN A 119 13.86 21.25 5.99
#